data_AF-A0A961NG04-F1
#
_entry.id   AF-A0A961NG04-F1
#
_cell.length_a   1.000
_cell.length_b   1.000
_cell.length_c   1.000
_cell.angle_alpha   90.00
_cell.angle_beta   90.00
_cell.angle_gamma   90.00
#
_symmetry.space_group_name_H-M   'P 1'
#
loop_
_entity.id
_entity.type
_entity.pdbx_description
1 polymer ?
#
loop_
_entity_poly.entity_id
_entity_poly.type
_entity_poly.pdbx_seq_one_letter_code
_entity_poly.pdbx_strand_id
1 'polypeptide(L)'
;MEEYEFDKTRKSIRSNELASDDRKDMLQKFRGAGGEVLREKSLRKEEPDSGSGGGRRAGGGSAPDIKMPSELARERNRAQAEKQAAARRQAEREEKEATSFMARFFLKLRCKMGGVTPFGSDMVSPKFLSILNLDAKRAIMECQILGNDLFMNNAKIARTIVKELDDKNPLLVELIQRASELYNRNELSELVGNYTPSNPMAQPLEVLRAPLFSTLRKLYYLKPFKETYLAAVDAAVDIQQKEEGKQANLYAMKKKKIRQEWRTLMNTIYPGLVLLAQRAEMKKADPGSRLFEEMLGILDSDRIGQRAAGDPVGAIEAEVKKKPEDSGQDNKSDTEEGEEQDEKPEDKKEQQLSKELVYGYRLMKIHPAEALRKKHDPNGNYKYMPLKDKVFLAFLFFREFEEEYSFILTTPQVKLNASYEAGVKQDYRQKMADTFEQSRVPIDRFKEYFHEAEEYYRLSSEASSAMNYVEHQKRIQLVEGRMGGKGRDARMQTSEYFNKLAAIFKVLIIDMRGSNQIVLNKDEPIKFQMERDLKKRLNGKPVKDCIMQAYCFSVGLAHRLK
;
A
#
# COMPACT_ATOMS: atom_id res chain seq x y z
N MET A 1 -1.70 5.02 -43.26
CA MET A 1 -1.86 3.92 -44.23
C MET A 1 -1.78 4.54 -45.60
N GLU A 2 -0.70 4.28 -46.34
CA GLU A 2 -0.54 4.77 -47.71
C GLU A 2 -1.44 3.96 -48.64
N GLU A 3 -2.29 4.65 -49.40
CA GLU A 3 -3.22 4.05 -50.36
C GLU A 3 -2.42 3.60 -51.60
N TYR A 4 -2.33 2.28 -51.82
CA TYR A 4 -1.58 1.69 -52.93
C TYR A 4 -2.13 2.16 -54.30
N GLU A 5 -1.27 2.34 -55.30
CA GLU A 5 -1.65 2.84 -56.64
C GLU A 5 -2.73 2.00 -57.35
N PHE A 6 -2.80 0.71 -57.01
CA PHE A 6 -3.86 -0.19 -57.48
C PHE A 6 -5.26 0.24 -57.01
N ASP A 7 -5.38 0.74 -55.79
CA ASP A 7 -6.67 1.19 -55.24
C ASP A 7 -7.13 2.51 -55.88
N LYS A 8 -6.18 3.39 -56.25
CA LYS A 8 -6.46 4.61 -57.02
C LYS A 8 -6.96 4.28 -58.42
N THR A 9 -6.32 3.32 -59.09
CA THR A 9 -6.71 2.87 -60.43
C THR A 9 -8.09 2.21 -60.40
N ARG A 10 -8.36 1.36 -59.39
CA ARG A 10 -9.65 0.70 -59.20
C ARG A 10 -10.80 1.68 -58.92
N LYS A 11 -10.55 2.72 -58.11
CA LYS A 11 -11.51 3.83 -57.91
C LYS A 11 -11.73 4.64 -59.19
N SER A 12 -10.69 4.93 -59.95
CA SER A 12 -10.79 5.73 -61.19
C SER A 12 -11.64 5.07 -62.27
N ILE A 13 -11.59 3.74 -62.37
CA ILE A 13 -12.35 2.94 -63.36
C ILE A 13 -13.79 2.66 -62.87
N ARG A 14 -14.14 3.07 -61.63
CA ARG A 14 -15.43 2.78 -60.98
C ARG A 14 -15.83 1.32 -61.13
N SER A 15 -14.87 0.41 -60.93
CA SER A 15 -15.05 -1.03 -61.17
C SER A 15 -16.24 -1.66 -60.41
N ASN A 16 -16.66 -1.01 -59.32
CA ASN A 16 -17.75 -1.46 -58.45
C ASN A 16 -19.15 -1.04 -58.96
N GLU A 17 -19.26 -0.08 -59.88
CA GLU A 17 -20.53 0.43 -60.44
C GLU A 17 -20.89 -0.21 -61.79
N LEU A 18 -20.00 -1.04 -62.36
CA LEU A 18 -20.23 -1.69 -63.66
C LEU A 18 -21.11 -2.95 -63.54
N ALA A 19 -22.04 -3.09 -64.49
CA ALA A 19 -22.86 -4.30 -64.63
C ALA A 19 -21.97 -5.53 -64.88
N SER A 20 -22.47 -6.72 -64.54
CA SER A 20 -21.69 -7.97 -64.65
C SER A 20 -21.23 -8.27 -66.07
N ASP A 21 -21.97 -7.80 -67.07
CA ASP A 21 -21.72 -8.09 -68.47
C ASP A 21 -20.67 -7.14 -69.07
N ASP A 22 -20.68 -5.86 -68.69
CA ASP A 22 -19.64 -4.89 -69.06
C ASP A 22 -18.26 -5.26 -68.48
N ARG A 23 -18.25 -5.83 -67.25
CA ARG A 23 -17.03 -6.34 -66.63
C ARG A 23 -16.43 -7.52 -67.40
N LYS A 24 -17.26 -8.40 -67.96
CA LYS A 24 -16.79 -9.53 -68.79
C LYS A 24 -16.23 -9.04 -70.11
N ASP A 25 -16.88 -8.07 -70.75
CA ASP A 25 -16.44 -7.51 -72.03
C ASP A 25 -15.11 -6.75 -71.90
N MET A 26 -14.92 -5.99 -70.82
CA MET A 26 -13.63 -5.37 -70.50
C MET A 26 -12.52 -6.39 -70.18
N LEU A 27 -12.84 -7.47 -69.45
CA LEU A 27 -11.87 -8.53 -69.17
C LEU A 27 -11.44 -9.25 -70.46
N GLN A 28 -12.37 -9.42 -71.40
CA GLN A 28 -12.10 -10.05 -72.68
C GLN A 28 -11.25 -9.17 -73.59
N LYS A 29 -11.51 -7.85 -73.62
CA LYS A 29 -10.64 -6.86 -74.30
C LYS A 29 -9.25 -6.78 -73.68
N PHE A 30 -9.15 -6.85 -72.36
CA PHE A 30 -7.87 -6.85 -71.64
C PHE A 30 -7.02 -8.10 -71.96
N ARG A 31 -7.65 -9.29 -72.00
CA ARG A 31 -6.98 -10.53 -72.43
C ARG A 31 -6.62 -10.51 -73.92
N GLY A 32 -7.48 -9.92 -74.76
CA GLY A 32 -7.23 -9.76 -76.20
C GLY A 32 -6.05 -8.85 -76.53
N ALA A 33 -5.75 -7.87 -75.66
CA ALA A 33 -4.60 -6.99 -75.77
C ALA A 33 -3.30 -7.59 -75.16
N GLY A 34 -3.31 -8.86 -74.75
CA GLY A 34 -2.15 -9.55 -74.18
C GLY A 34 -2.00 -9.42 -72.66
N GLY A 35 -3.02 -8.92 -71.94
CA GLY A 35 -3.01 -8.83 -70.48
C GLY A 35 -3.25 -10.19 -69.80
N GLU A 36 -2.34 -10.58 -68.90
CA GLU A 36 -2.49 -11.79 -68.08
C GLU A 36 -3.12 -11.47 -66.72
N VAL A 37 -4.14 -12.23 -66.31
CA VAL A 37 -4.82 -12.07 -65.02
C VAL A 37 -4.18 -12.99 -64.00
N LEU A 38 -3.26 -12.46 -63.20
CA LEU A 38 -2.62 -13.19 -62.11
C LEU A 38 -3.60 -13.38 -60.95
N ARG A 39 -3.79 -14.62 -60.49
CA ARG A 39 -4.56 -14.90 -59.26
C ARG A 39 -3.69 -14.55 -58.05
N GLU A 40 -4.28 -14.14 -56.94
CA GLU A 40 -3.59 -13.78 -55.69
C GLU A 40 -2.63 -14.87 -55.15
N LYS A 41 -2.83 -16.14 -55.55
CA LYS A 41 -1.91 -17.25 -55.25
C LYS A 41 -0.65 -17.31 -56.13
N SER A 42 -0.65 -16.66 -57.30
CA SER A 42 0.48 -16.59 -58.23
C SER A 42 1.52 -15.56 -57.78
N LEU A 43 1.08 -14.44 -57.20
CA LEU A 43 1.93 -13.33 -56.73
C LEU A 43 2.72 -13.65 -55.45
N ARG A 44 2.37 -14.73 -54.75
CA ARG A 44 3.12 -15.22 -53.57
C ARG A 44 4.26 -16.17 -53.90
N LYS A 45 4.53 -16.44 -55.18
CA LYS A 45 5.48 -17.46 -55.61
C LYS A 45 6.66 -16.95 -56.45
N GLU A 46 6.94 -15.66 -56.41
CA GLU A 46 8.17 -15.07 -56.93
C GLU A 46 9.05 -14.55 -55.78
N GLU A 47 9.61 -15.50 -55.02
CA GLU A 47 10.96 -15.35 -54.47
C GLU A 47 11.85 -16.31 -55.26
N PRO A 48 13.05 -15.90 -55.69
CA PRO A 48 13.84 -16.67 -56.64
C PRO A 48 14.51 -17.84 -55.91
N ASP A 49 14.10 -19.07 -56.24
CA ASP A 49 14.88 -20.26 -55.90
C ASP A 49 15.77 -20.62 -57.09
N SER A 50 17.07 -20.54 -56.83
CA SER A 50 18.15 -20.91 -57.70
C SER A 50 18.21 -22.42 -57.90
N GLY A 51 18.22 -22.88 -59.15
CA GLY A 51 18.91 -24.13 -59.47
C GLY A 51 18.43 -24.90 -60.70
N SER A 52 19.22 -24.78 -61.77
CA SER A 52 19.69 -25.86 -62.66
C SER A 52 19.28 -25.74 -64.13
N GLY A 53 20.26 -25.49 -64.99
CA GLY A 53 20.14 -25.75 -66.44
C GLY A 53 20.98 -24.90 -67.38
N GLY A 54 22.31 -24.98 -67.31
CA GLY A 54 23.22 -24.90 -68.46
C GLY A 54 23.36 -23.59 -69.25
N GLY A 55 24.50 -22.91 -69.09
CA GLY A 55 24.92 -21.87 -70.04
C GLY A 55 26.18 -21.13 -69.62
N ARG A 56 27.36 -21.66 -70.02
CA ARG A 56 28.65 -20.96 -69.93
C ARG A 56 28.56 -19.56 -70.55
N ARG A 57 29.01 -18.53 -69.82
CA ARG A 57 29.83 -17.44 -70.38
C ARG A 57 30.63 -16.77 -69.26
N ALA A 58 31.93 -16.73 -69.51
CA ALA A 58 32.95 -16.12 -68.66
C ALA A 58 32.97 -14.59 -68.87
N GLY A 59 33.40 -13.87 -67.82
CA GLY A 59 34.00 -12.55 -67.94
C GLY A 59 33.35 -11.48 -67.06
N GLY A 60 34.16 -10.85 -66.20
CA GLY A 60 33.87 -9.54 -65.60
C GLY A 60 33.87 -9.53 -64.08
N GLY A 61 34.96 -9.02 -63.49
CA GLY A 61 35.04 -8.73 -62.06
C GLY A 61 34.36 -7.44 -61.63
N SER A 62 34.52 -7.14 -60.33
CA SER A 62 34.17 -5.91 -59.59
C SER A 62 32.71 -5.72 -59.14
N ALA A 63 32.45 -5.99 -57.86
CA ALA A 63 32.19 -4.97 -56.82
C ALA A 63 31.78 -5.67 -55.51
N PRO A 64 32.14 -5.16 -54.31
CA PRO A 64 31.48 -5.59 -53.10
C PRO A 64 30.02 -5.11 -53.17
N ASP A 65 29.07 -6.02 -52.96
CA ASP A 65 27.63 -5.71 -52.87
C ASP A 65 27.38 -4.70 -51.74
N ILE A 66 27.38 -3.41 -52.09
CA ILE A 66 26.89 -2.36 -51.20
C ILE A 66 25.36 -2.45 -51.26
N LYS A 67 24.79 -3.30 -50.41
CA LYS A 67 23.34 -3.36 -50.19
C LYS A 67 22.83 -1.95 -49.89
N MET A 68 21.82 -1.51 -50.63
CA MET A 68 21.21 -0.19 -50.43
C MET A 68 20.64 -0.10 -49.00
N PRO A 69 20.72 1.06 -48.31
CA PRO A 69 20.21 1.21 -46.94
C PRO A 69 18.75 0.80 -46.76
N SER A 70 17.93 0.91 -47.81
CA SER A 70 16.53 0.49 -47.85
C SER A 70 16.34 -1.03 -47.85
N GLU A 71 17.24 -1.79 -48.48
CA GLU A 71 17.21 -3.26 -48.51
C GLU A 71 17.68 -3.84 -47.18
N LEU A 72 18.73 -3.26 -46.59
CA LEU A 72 19.19 -3.59 -45.23
C LEU A 72 18.11 -3.29 -44.16
N ALA A 73 17.34 -2.21 -44.32
CA ALA A 73 16.22 -1.89 -43.44
C ALA A 73 15.06 -2.90 -43.60
N ARG A 74 14.75 -3.32 -44.83
CA ARG A 74 13.69 -4.29 -45.12
C ARG A 74 14.05 -5.70 -44.63
N GLU A 75 15.32 -6.09 -44.77
CA GLU A 75 15.87 -7.36 -44.27
C GLU A 75 15.92 -7.38 -42.73
N ARG A 76 16.30 -6.26 -42.08
CA ARG A 76 16.21 -6.11 -40.61
C ARG A 76 14.77 -6.18 -40.11
N ASN A 77 13.83 -5.53 -40.79
CA ASN A 77 12.41 -5.55 -40.41
C ASN A 77 11.80 -6.96 -40.58
N ARG A 78 12.18 -7.69 -41.63
CA ARG A 78 11.75 -9.10 -41.84
C ARG A 78 12.36 -10.03 -40.79
N ALA A 79 13.66 -9.90 -40.50
CA ALA A 79 14.32 -10.66 -39.45
C ALA A 79 13.77 -10.36 -38.04
N GLN A 80 13.39 -9.11 -37.77
CA GLN A 80 12.71 -8.74 -36.52
C GLN A 80 11.29 -9.32 -36.46
N ALA A 81 10.53 -9.28 -37.55
CA ALA A 81 9.19 -9.87 -37.63
C ALA A 81 9.22 -11.40 -37.48
N GLU A 82 10.21 -12.08 -38.07
CA GLU A 82 10.41 -13.53 -37.93
C GLU A 82 10.84 -13.92 -36.52
N LYS A 83 11.74 -13.15 -35.88
CA LYS A 83 12.07 -13.33 -34.46
C LYS A 83 10.85 -13.14 -33.56
N GLN A 84 10.03 -12.13 -33.84
CA GLN A 84 8.81 -11.87 -33.07
C GLN A 84 7.76 -12.96 -33.30
N ALA A 85 7.64 -13.49 -34.52
CA ALA A 85 6.75 -14.61 -34.84
C ALA A 85 7.24 -15.94 -34.21
N ALA A 86 8.54 -16.19 -34.18
CA ALA A 86 9.13 -17.34 -33.52
C ALA A 86 8.93 -17.29 -32.00
N ALA A 87 9.13 -16.11 -31.38
CA ALA A 87 8.86 -15.89 -29.96
C ALA A 87 7.37 -16.11 -29.62
N ARG A 88 6.44 -15.63 -30.46
CA ARG A 88 5.00 -15.89 -30.30
C ARG A 88 4.66 -17.38 -30.41
N ARG A 89 5.26 -18.09 -31.38
CA ARG A 89 5.06 -19.54 -31.53
C ARG A 89 5.61 -20.35 -30.35
N GLN A 90 6.74 -19.94 -29.79
CA GLN A 90 7.28 -20.55 -28.57
C GLN A 90 6.35 -20.29 -27.38
N ALA A 91 5.88 -19.04 -27.23
CA ALA A 91 4.93 -18.68 -26.19
C ALA A 91 3.62 -19.48 -26.24
N GLU A 92 3.06 -19.66 -27.43
CA GLU A 92 1.85 -20.46 -27.64
C GLU A 92 2.07 -21.96 -27.34
N ARG A 93 3.28 -22.49 -27.58
CA ARG A 93 3.63 -23.88 -27.26
C ARG A 93 3.76 -24.08 -25.75
N GLU A 94 4.47 -23.19 -25.07
CA GLU A 94 4.57 -23.18 -23.60
C GLU A 94 3.19 -23.10 -22.94
N GLU A 95 2.30 -22.25 -23.45
CA GLU A 95 0.95 -22.13 -22.92
C GLU A 95 0.11 -23.40 -23.15
N LYS A 96 0.22 -24.03 -24.33
CA LYS A 96 -0.46 -25.30 -24.64
C LYS A 96 0.05 -26.44 -23.77
N GLU A 97 1.36 -26.52 -23.52
CA GLU A 97 1.95 -27.53 -22.63
C GLU A 97 1.51 -27.32 -21.18
N ALA A 98 1.50 -26.07 -20.71
CA ALA A 98 1.09 -25.71 -19.36
C ALA A 98 -0.42 -25.91 -19.10
N THR A 99 -1.26 -25.80 -20.13
CA THR A 99 -2.72 -25.96 -20.06
C THR A 99 -3.24 -27.33 -20.51
N SER A 100 -2.34 -28.22 -20.94
CA SER A 100 -2.67 -29.58 -21.37
C SER A 100 -3.44 -30.36 -20.28
N PHE A 101 -4.30 -31.30 -20.71
CA PHE A 101 -5.08 -32.15 -19.81
C PHE A 101 -4.21 -32.86 -18.76
N MET A 102 -3.06 -33.41 -19.18
CA MET A 102 -2.12 -34.06 -18.27
C MET A 102 -1.48 -33.05 -17.31
N ALA A 103 -1.13 -31.85 -17.77
CA ALA A 103 -0.57 -30.80 -16.92
C ALA A 103 -1.56 -30.36 -15.84
N ARG A 104 -2.84 -30.18 -16.20
CA ARG A 104 -3.94 -29.86 -15.27
C ARG A 104 -4.18 -30.99 -14.26
N PHE A 105 -4.12 -32.24 -14.69
CA PHE A 105 -4.25 -33.40 -13.82
C PHE A 105 -3.11 -33.49 -12.81
N PHE A 106 -1.86 -33.42 -13.27
CA PHE A 106 -0.69 -33.44 -12.39
C PHE A 106 -0.63 -32.24 -11.46
N LEU A 107 -1.10 -31.07 -11.89
CA LEU A 107 -1.24 -29.89 -11.05
C LEU A 107 -2.24 -30.13 -9.90
N LYS A 108 -3.42 -30.68 -10.20
CA LYS A 108 -4.40 -31.07 -9.17
C LYS A 108 -3.83 -32.09 -8.18
N LEU A 109 -3.06 -33.06 -8.68
CA LEU A 109 -2.39 -34.06 -7.85
C LEU A 109 -1.33 -33.42 -6.94
N ARG A 110 -0.49 -32.53 -7.48
CA ARG A 110 0.51 -31.78 -6.70
C ARG A 110 -0.13 -30.90 -5.64
N CYS A 111 -1.24 -30.23 -5.94
CA CYS A 111 -1.97 -29.42 -4.95
C CYS A 111 -2.54 -30.28 -3.82
N LYS A 112 -3.04 -31.48 -4.13
CA LYS A 112 -3.51 -32.46 -3.13
C LYS A 112 -2.35 -32.94 -2.24
N MET A 113 -1.24 -33.36 -2.85
CA MET A 113 -0.06 -33.85 -2.12
C MET A 113 0.58 -32.76 -1.26
N GLY A 114 0.62 -31.52 -1.76
CA GLY A 114 1.06 -30.34 -1.02
C GLY A 114 0.05 -29.85 0.05
N GLY A 115 -1.13 -30.48 0.15
CA GLY A 115 -2.15 -30.12 1.12
C GLY A 115 -2.78 -28.74 0.90
N VAL A 116 -2.66 -28.17 -0.30
CA VAL A 116 -3.11 -26.81 -0.62
C VAL A 116 -4.60 -26.79 -1.00
N THR A 117 -5.03 -27.67 -1.90
CA THR A 117 -6.44 -27.84 -2.30
C THR A 117 -6.79 -29.33 -2.36
N PRO A 118 -8.02 -29.74 -2.01
CA PRO A 118 -8.50 -31.09 -2.28
C PRO A 118 -8.50 -31.41 -3.79
N PHE A 119 -8.43 -32.69 -4.13
CA PHE A 119 -8.41 -33.11 -5.54
C PHE A 119 -9.75 -32.80 -6.22
N GLY A 120 -9.72 -32.01 -7.29
CA GLY A 120 -10.91 -31.68 -8.08
C GLY A 120 -11.85 -30.64 -7.47
N SER A 121 -11.52 -30.09 -6.29
CA SER A 121 -12.25 -28.97 -5.68
C SER A 121 -11.49 -27.67 -5.89
N ASP A 122 -12.20 -26.58 -6.14
CA ASP A 122 -11.65 -25.23 -6.23
C ASP A 122 -11.73 -24.51 -4.87
N MET A 123 -11.69 -25.28 -3.80
CA MET A 123 -11.61 -24.81 -2.42
C MET A 123 -10.18 -24.98 -1.89
N VAL A 124 -9.73 -24.00 -1.11
CA VAL A 124 -8.46 -24.04 -0.39
C VAL A 124 -8.63 -24.81 0.92
N SER A 125 -7.69 -25.70 1.21
CA SER A 125 -7.79 -26.58 2.36
C SER A 125 -7.69 -25.79 3.67
N PRO A 126 -8.47 -26.18 4.72
CA PRO A 126 -8.35 -25.55 6.04
C PRO A 126 -6.94 -25.68 6.65
N LYS A 127 -6.23 -26.76 6.32
CA LYS A 127 -4.85 -26.99 6.78
C LYS A 127 -3.90 -25.94 6.21
N PHE A 128 -4.01 -25.64 4.91
CA PHE A 128 -3.19 -24.61 4.29
C PHE A 128 -3.57 -23.21 4.76
N LEU A 129 -4.87 -22.94 4.91
CA LEU A 129 -5.36 -21.68 5.49
C LEU A 129 -4.86 -21.45 6.93
N SER A 130 -4.75 -22.52 7.73
CA SER A 130 -4.14 -22.46 9.06
C SER A 130 -2.67 -22.04 9.00
N ILE A 131 -1.89 -22.64 8.10
CA ILE A 131 -0.47 -22.28 7.87
C ILE A 131 -0.36 -20.81 7.42
N LEU A 132 -1.24 -20.34 6.53
CA LEU A 132 -1.26 -18.94 6.13
C LEU A 132 -1.62 -18.01 7.30
N ASN A 133 -2.63 -18.38 8.08
CA ASN A 133 -3.11 -17.54 9.18
C ASN A 133 -2.13 -17.47 10.36
N LEU A 134 -1.39 -18.53 10.64
CA LEU A 134 -0.44 -18.59 11.76
C LEU A 134 0.97 -18.26 11.28
N ASP A 135 1.53 -19.13 10.46
CA ASP A 135 2.95 -19.10 10.11
C ASP A 135 3.26 -17.96 9.12
N ALA A 136 2.42 -17.74 8.10
CA ALA A 136 2.69 -16.67 7.13
C ALA A 136 2.50 -15.29 7.72
N LYS A 137 1.40 -15.05 8.46
CA LYS A 137 1.19 -13.79 9.18
C LYS A 137 2.33 -13.50 10.15
N ARG A 138 2.74 -14.50 10.95
CA ARG A 138 3.86 -14.36 11.88
C ARG A 138 5.16 -14.04 11.17
N ALA A 139 5.51 -14.79 10.12
CA ALA A 139 6.78 -14.61 9.42
C ALA A 139 6.88 -13.26 8.70
N ILE A 140 5.79 -12.84 8.04
CA ILE A 140 5.74 -11.54 7.34
C ILE A 140 5.76 -10.38 8.36
N MET A 141 5.05 -10.51 9.48
CA MET A 141 5.08 -9.52 10.56
C MET A 141 6.48 -9.37 11.16
N GLU A 142 7.22 -10.47 11.34
CA GLU A 142 8.59 -10.41 11.85
C GLU A 142 9.53 -9.65 10.90
N CYS A 143 9.37 -9.82 9.59
CA CYS A 143 10.13 -9.06 8.60
C CYS A 143 9.86 -7.55 8.70
N GLN A 144 8.59 -7.16 8.92
CA GLN A 144 8.24 -5.76 9.11
C GLN A 144 8.75 -5.21 10.45
N ILE A 145 8.61 -5.95 11.55
CA ILE A 145 9.12 -5.54 12.86
C ILE A 145 10.62 -5.29 12.78
N LEU A 146 11.36 -6.21 12.15
CA LEU A 146 12.80 -6.06 11.97
C LEU A 146 13.14 -4.86 11.07
N GLY A 147 12.48 -4.72 9.92
CA GLY A 147 12.72 -3.59 9.01
C GLY A 147 12.46 -2.24 9.68
N ASN A 148 11.37 -2.13 10.43
CA ASN A 148 11.07 -0.94 11.23
C ASN A 148 12.12 -0.70 12.32
N ASP A 149 12.59 -1.75 12.96
CA ASP A 149 13.61 -1.63 14.00
C ASP A 149 14.97 -1.18 13.45
N LEU A 150 15.35 -1.63 12.25
CA LEU A 150 16.58 -1.25 11.58
C LEU A 150 16.50 0.15 10.94
N PHE A 151 15.36 0.51 10.34
CA PHE A 151 15.25 1.72 9.51
C PHE A 151 14.35 2.83 10.04
N MET A 152 13.41 2.56 10.97
CA MET A 152 12.43 3.54 11.44
C MET A 152 12.66 4.01 12.88
N ASN A 153 13.09 3.11 13.77
CA ASN A 153 13.18 3.39 15.20
C ASN A 153 14.24 4.45 15.56
N ASN A 154 15.38 4.45 14.86
CA ASN A 154 16.46 5.41 15.10
C ASN A 154 17.11 5.87 13.79
N ALA A 155 16.81 7.10 13.37
CA ALA A 155 17.30 7.66 12.10
C ALA A 155 18.83 7.75 12.02
N LYS A 156 19.54 7.94 13.15
CA LYS A 156 21.01 8.00 13.16
C LYS A 156 21.61 6.62 12.84
N ILE A 157 21.11 5.59 13.54
CA ILE A 157 21.56 4.21 13.33
C ILE A 157 21.14 3.72 11.94
N ALA A 158 19.93 4.05 11.50
CA ALA A 158 19.45 3.76 10.16
C ALA A 158 20.38 4.34 9.07
N ARG A 159 20.87 5.58 9.23
CA ARG A 159 21.85 6.18 8.31
C ARG A 159 23.17 5.40 8.29
N THR A 160 23.67 5.00 9.47
CA THR A 160 24.90 4.19 9.56
C THR A 160 24.72 2.83 8.88
N ILE A 161 23.60 2.15 9.16
CA ILE A 161 23.26 0.85 8.55
C ILE A 161 23.16 0.99 7.03
N VAL A 162 22.40 1.97 6.53
CA VAL A 162 22.22 2.18 5.09
C VAL A 162 23.55 2.47 4.42
N LYS A 163 24.37 3.36 4.99
CA LYS A 163 25.69 3.70 4.44
C LYS A 163 26.60 2.48 4.37
N GLU A 164 26.77 1.75 5.47
CA GLU A 164 27.69 0.60 5.53
C GLU A 164 27.21 -0.60 4.67
N LEU A 165 25.91 -0.76 4.48
CA LEU A 165 25.36 -1.78 3.58
C LEU A 165 25.47 -1.35 2.11
N ASP A 166 25.24 -0.08 1.80
CA ASP A 166 25.38 0.47 0.45
C ASP A 166 26.81 0.43 -0.06
N ASP A 167 27.78 0.73 0.82
CA ASP A 167 29.20 0.64 0.53
C ASP A 167 29.61 -0.80 0.12
N LYS A 168 28.87 -1.83 0.58
CA LYS A 168 29.07 -3.22 0.19
C LYS A 168 28.31 -3.55 -1.09
N ASN A 169 26.99 -3.38 -1.06
CA ASN A 169 26.10 -3.60 -2.18
C ASN A 169 24.71 -2.99 -1.86
N PRO A 170 24.23 -1.99 -2.63
CA PRO A 170 22.91 -1.37 -2.44
C PRO A 170 21.73 -2.34 -2.43
N LEU A 171 21.90 -3.51 -3.06
CA LEU A 171 20.96 -4.63 -3.04
C LEU A 171 20.61 -5.09 -1.61
N LEU A 172 21.57 -5.03 -0.68
CA LEU A 172 21.37 -5.52 0.69
C LEU A 172 20.31 -4.70 1.42
N VAL A 173 20.32 -3.37 1.24
CA VAL A 173 19.32 -2.47 1.80
C VAL A 173 17.97 -2.68 1.12
N GLU A 174 17.95 -2.79 -0.21
CA GLU A 174 16.71 -3.05 -0.98
C GLU A 174 16.01 -4.34 -0.52
N LEU A 175 16.78 -5.41 -0.27
CA LEU A 175 16.22 -6.69 0.19
C LEU A 175 15.55 -6.57 1.56
N ILE A 176 16.17 -5.88 2.51
CA ILE A 176 15.60 -5.69 3.85
C ILE A 176 14.34 -4.82 3.75
N GLN A 177 14.40 -3.75 2.95
CA GLN A 177 13.26 -2.86 2.72
C GLN A 177 12.07 -3.61 2.12
N ARG A 178 12.26 -4.29 0.98
CA ARG A 178 11.17 -5.02 0.31
C ARG A 178 10.60 -6.14 1.17
N ALA A 179 11.42 -6.81 1.98
CA ALA A 179 10.94 -7.80 2.94
C ALA A 179 10.05 -7.17 4.04
N SER A 180 10.35 -5.96 4.48
CA SER A 180 9.54 -5.24 5.47
C SER A 180 8.19 -4.77 4.92
N GLU A 181 8.15 -4.45 3.63
CA GLU A 181 6.95 -4.00 2.89
C GLU A 181 6.01 -5.17 2.52
N LEU A 182 6.41 -6.42 2.76
CA LEU A 182 5.54 -7.59 2.58
C LEU A 182 4.29 -7.54 3.47
N TYR A 183 4.38 -6.89 4.64
CA TYR A 183 3.25 -6.81 5.54
C TYR A 183 2.25 -5.76 5.09
N ASN A 184 1.08 -6.24 4.65
CA ASN A 184 -0.13 -5.44 4.55
C ASN A 184 -1.25 -6.14 5.31
N ARG A 185 -1.76 -5.49 6.37
CA ARG A 185 -2.79 -6.07 7.25
C ARG A 185 -4.05 -6.46 6.47
N ASN A 186 -4.47 -5.65 5.49
CA ASN A 186 -5.68 -5.91 4.72
C ASN A 186 -5.45 -7.09 3.79
N GLU A 187 -4.38 -7.07 2.99
CA GLU A 187 -4.06 -8.16 2.05
C GLU A 187 -3.88 -9.51 2.78
N LEU A 188 -3.21 -9.53 3.94
CA LEU A 188 -3.02 -10.77 4.72
C LEU A 188 -4.31 -11.27 5.37
N SER A 189 -5.25 -10.38 5.67
CA SER A 189 -6.57 -10.77 6.19
C SER A 189 -7.44 -11.31 5.06
N GLU A 190 -7.40 -10.69 3.89
CA GLU A 190 -8.07 -11.17 2.68
C GLU A 190 -7.49 -12.49 2.17
N LEU A 191 -6.17 -12.72 2.31
CA LEU A 191 -5.49 -13.95 1.90
C LEU A 191 -5.97 -15.20 2.67
N VAL A 192 -6.53 -15.02 3.85
CA VAL A 192 -7.17 -16.11 4.62
C VAL A 192 -8.69 -16.14 4.48
N GLY A 193 -9.28 -15.13 3.83
CA GLY A 193 -10.73 -14.99 3.66
C GLY A 193 -11.46 -15.00 5.00
N ASN A 194 -12.56 -15.75 5.08
CA ASN A 194 -13.36 -15.91 6.30
C ASN A 194 -12.85 -17.05 7.21
N TYR A 195 -11.64 -17.56 6.97
CA TYR A 195 -11.08 -18.62 7.80
C TYR A 195 -10.86 -18.13 9.24
N THR A 196 -11.37 -18.89 10.20
CA THR A 196 -11.08 -18.69 11.62
C THR A 196 -10.58 -19.99 12.24
N PRO A 197 -9.59 -19.96 13.16
CA PRO A 197 -9.11 -21.17 13.84
C PRO A 197 -10.21 -21.91 14.61
N SER A 198 -11.22 -21.19 15.11
CA SER A 198 -12.37 -21.75 15.83
C SER A 198 -13.36 -22.47 14.93
N ASN A 199 -13.41 -22.13 13.63
CA ASN A 199 -14.23 -22.80 12.64
C ASN A 199 -13.45 -22.98 11.33
N PRO A 200 -12.63 -24.05 11.22
CA PRO A 200 -11.70 -24.25 10.11
C PRO A 200 -12.43 -24.72 8.85
N MET A 201 -13.10 -23.78 8.17
CA MET A 201 -13.80 -24.02 6.91
C MET A 201 -12.91 -23.74 5.70
N ALA A 202 -13.07 -24.57 4.67
CA ALA A 202 -12.42 -24.36 3.38
C ALA A 202 -12.96 -23.08 2.73
N GLN A 203 -12.11 -22.36 1.99
CA GLN A 203 -12.49 -21.11 1.34
C GLN A 203 -12.45 -21.27 -0.18
N PRO A 204 -13.38 -20.67 -0.95
CA PRO A 204 -13.30 -20.69 -2.41
C PRO A 204 -12.01 -20.00 -2.89
N LEU A 205 -11.32 -20.61 -3.84
CA LEU A 205 -10.07 -20.08 -4.39
C LEU A 205 -10.27 -18.71 -5.06
N GLU A 206 -11.45 -18.48 -5.66
CA GLU A 206 -11.76 -17.22 -6.32
C GLU A 206 -11.71 -16.02 -5.36
N VAL A 207 -12.17 -16.19 -4.12
CA VAL A 207 -12.14 -15.13 -3.09
C VAL A 207 -10.70 -14.76 -2.73
N LEU A 208 -9.80 -15.74 -2.75
CA LEU A 208 -8.39 -15.56 -2.36
C LEU A 208 -7.51 -15.17 -3.54
N ARG A 209 -8.03 -15.15 -4.76
CA ARG A 209 -7.26 -14.98 -5.99
C ARG A 209 -6.48 -13.66 -6.00
N ALA A 210 -7.15 -12.53 -5.84
CA ALA A 210 -6.51 -11.22 -5.85
C ALA A 210 -5.40 -11.07 -4.76
N PRO A 211 -5.67 -11.34 -3.46
CA PRO A 211 -4.65 -11.21 -2.42
C PRO A 211 -3.51 -12.23 -2.56
N LEU A 212 -3.79 -13.43 -3.11
CA LEU A 212 -2.78 -14.44 -3.43
C LEU A 212 -1.78 -13.92 -4.46
N PHE A 213 -2.26 -13.39 -5.60
CA PHE A 213 -1.39 -12.89 -6.66
C PHE A 213 -0.59 -11.66 -6.20
N SER A 214 -1.21 -10.75 -5.44
CA SER A 214 -0.50 -9.60 -4.83
C SER A 214 0.65 -10.05 -3.91
N THR A 215 0.36 -10.97 -2.99
CA THR A 215 1.36 -11.45 -2.02
C THR A 215 2.47 -12.23 -2.70
N LEU A 216 2.12 -13.12 -3.64
CA LEU A 216 3.09 -13.94 -4.36
C LEU A 216 4.00 -13.11 -5.27
N ARG A 217 3.47 -12.07 -5.92
CA ARG A 217 4.26 -11.11 -6.72
C ARG A 217 5.38 -10.47 -5.89
N LYS A 218 5.06 -9.97 -4.69
CA LYS A 218 6.05 -9.35 -3.79
C LYS A 218 7.12 -10.35 -3.31
N LEU A 219 6.72 -11.61 -3.09
CA LEU A 219 7.64 -12.68 -2.66
C LEU A 219 8.51 -13.25 -3.79
N TYR A 220 8.02 -13.22 -5.03
CA TYR A 220 8.64 -13.89 -6.18
C TYR A 220 10.10 -13.47 -6.38
N TYR A 221 10.37 -12.17 -6.44
CA TYR A 221 11.73 -11.70 -6.64
C TYR A 221 12.61 -11.81 -5.40
N LEU A 222 12.05 -11.89 -4.20
CA LEU A 222 12.82 -12.12 -2.97
C LEU A 222 13.33 -13.56 -2.87
N LYS A 223 12.66 -14.52 -3.53
CA LYS A 223 12.98 -15.95 -3.41
C LYS A 223 14.40 -16.31 -3.87
N PRO A 224 14.92 -15.86 -5.03
CA PRO A 224 16.31 -16.08 -5.44
C PRO A 224 17.33 -15.53 -4.43
N PHE A 225 17.01 -14.42 -3.75
CA PHE A 225 17.88 -13.75 -2.79
C PHE A 225 17.68 -14.20 -1.34
N LYS A 226 17.07 -15.36 -1.10
CA LYS A 226 16.72 -15.83 0.25
C LYS A 226 17.92 -15.87 1.22
N GLU A 227 19.11 -16.26 0.75
CA GLU A 227 20.33 -16.33 1.57
C GLU A 227 21.00 -14.94 1.68
N THR A 228 21.00 -14.19 0.58
CA THR A 228 21.51 -12.81 0.52
C THR A 228 20.76 -11.91 1.49
N TYR A 229 19.44 -12.06 1.62
CA TYR A 229 18.63 -11.37 2.61
C TYR A 229 19.09 -11.68 4.04
N LEU A 230 19.33 -12.96 4.37
CA LEU A 230 19.79 -13.33 5.71
C LEU A 230 21.17 -12.75 6.01
N ALA A 231 22.08 -12.74 5.03
CA ALA A 231 23.38 -12.10 5.16
C ALA A 231 23.25 -10.58 5.37
N ALA A 232 22.35 -9.93 4.64
CA ALA A 232 22.05 -8.50 4.78
C ALA A 232 21.54 -8.19 6.19
N VAL A 233 20.58 -8.97 6.69
CA VAL A 233 20.02 -8.84 8.03
C VAL A 233 21.07 -9.08 9.10
N ASP A 234 21.88 -10.13 8.97
CA ASP A 234 22.93 -10.44 9.95
C ASP A 234 23.93 -9.27 10.05
N ALA A 235 24.32 -8.69 8.91
CA ALA A 235 25.19 -7.51 8.86
C ALA A 235 24.52 -6.25 9.46
N ALA A 236 23.26 -5.97 9.11
CA ALA A 236 22.50 -4.83 9.62
C ALA A 236 22.36 -4.87 11.16
N VAL A 237 22.08 -6.06 11.70
CA VAL A 237 21.93 -6.27 13.14
C VAL A 237 23.28 -6.17 13.86
N ASP A 238 24.39 -6.58 13.25
CA ASP A 238 25.73 -6.37 13.82
C ASP A 238 26.10 -4.88 13.89
N ILE A 239 25.76 -4.11 12.86
CA ILE A 239 25.96 -2.65 12.86
C ILE A 239 25.10 -2.01 13.96
N GLN A 240 23.82 -2.40 14.05
CA GLN A 240 22.92 -1.93 15.11
C GLN A 240 23.48 -2.25 16.52
N GLN A 241 24.02 -3.46 16.72
CA GLN A 241 24.61 -3.86 18.00
C GLN A 241 25.81 -3.00 18.39
N LYS A 242 26.70 -2.69 17.43
CA LYS A 242 27.86 -1.82 17.65
C LYS A 242 27.45 -0.41 18.06
N GLU A 243 26.42 0.14 17.43
CA GLU A 243 25.94 1.51 17.67
C GLU A 243 25.14 1.66 18.97
N GLU A 244 24.34 0.65 19.37
CA GLU A 244 23.51 0.72 20.57
C GLU A 244 24.18 0.20 21.84
N GLY A 245 25.18 -0.68 21.74
CA GLY A 245 25.94 -1.21 22.88
C GLY A 245 25.13 -2.05 23.88
N LYS A 246 23.92 -2.52 23.53
CA LYS A 246 23.09 -3.36 24.42
C LYS A 246 23.62 -4.80 24.51
N GLN A 247 23.03 -5.60 25.39
CA GLN A 247 23.42 -7.00 25.61
C GLN A 247 23.41 -7.83 24.31
N ALA A 248 24.52 -8.52 24.04
CA ALA A 248 24.71 -9.33 22.82
C ALA A 248 23.65 -10.41 22.60
N ASN A 249 23.12 -10.99 23.68
CA ASN A 249 22.09 -12.04 23.61
C ASN A 249 20.80 -11.56 22.94
N LEU A 250 20.43 -10.28 23.06
CA LEU A 250 19.24 -9.72 22.43
C LEU A 250 19.34 -9.75 20.90
N TYR A 251 20.50 -9.38 20.35
CA TYR A 251 20.76 -9.39 18.91
C TYR A 251 20.89 -10.81 18.37
N ALA A 252 21.53 -11.72 19.12
CA ALA A 252 21.61 -13.13 18.76
C ALA A 252 20.22 -13.78 18.65
N MET A 253 19.31 -13.48 19.59
CA MET A 253 17.92 -13.93 19.53
C MET A 253 17.17 -13.34 18.33
N LYS A 254 17.36 -12.04 18.06
CA LYS A 254 16.77 -11.36 16.89
C LYS A 254 17.18 -12.05 15.57
N LYS A 255 18.48 -12.30 15.37
CA LYS A 255 19.03 -13.01 14.20
C LYS A 255 18.46 -14.43 14.07
N LYS A 256 18.41 -15.18 15.17
CA LYS A 256 17.87 -16.55 15.18
C LYS A 256 16.38 -16.56 14.79
N LYS A 257 15.61 -15.63 15.33
CA LYS A 257 14.16 -15.53 15.10
C LYS A 257 13.87 -15.21 13.64
N ILE A 258 14.42 -14.13 13.09
CA ILE A 258 14.17 -13.77 11.68
C ILE A 258 14.65 -14.86 10.72
N ARG A 259 15.77 -15.54 11.01
CA ARG A 259 16.25 -16.66 10.20
C ARG A 259 15.26 -17.83 10.16
N GLN A 260 14.65 -18.15 11.29
CA GLN A 260 13.61 -19.18 11.35
C GLN A 260 12.38 -18.76 10.55
N GLU A 261 11.85 -17.56 10.82
CA GLU A 261 10.65 -17.05 10.16
C GLU A 261 10.81 -16.91 8.64
N TRP A 262 11.96 -16.41 8.19
CA TRP A 262 12.27 -16.26 6.77
C TRP A 262 12.38 -17.61 6.06
N ARG A 263 12.94 -18.63 6.72
CA ARG A 263 12.97 -20.00 6.20
C ARG A 263 11.56 -20.57 6.09
N THR A 264 10.70 -20.36 7.08
CA THR A 264 9.29 -20.76 7.00
C THR A 264 8.60 -20.08 5.81
N LEU A 265 8.81 -18.77 5.64
CA LEU A 265 8.25 -18.01 4.52
C LEU A 265 8.72 -18.53 3.16
N MET A 266 10.03 -18.73 2.98
CA MET A 266 10.60 -19.06 1.68
C MET A 266 10.55 -20.55 1.33
N ASN A 267 10.59 -21.46 2.31
CA ASN A 267 10.67 -22.89 2.06
C ASN A 267 9.33 -23.62 2.27
N THR A 268 8.42 -23.06 3.07
CA THR A 268 7.13 -23.69 3.36
C THR A 268 5.98 -22.92 2.71
N ILE A 269 5.88 -21.61 2.96
CA ILE A 269 4.75 -20.80 2.51
C ILE A 269 4.83 -20.50 1.01
N TYR A 270 5.97 -20.02 0.54
CA TYR A 270 6.16 -19.64 -0.87
C TYR A 270 5.84 -20.79 -1.85
N PRO A 271 6.35 -22.03 -1.69
CA PRO A 271 5.97 -23.12 -2.59
C PRO A 271 4.47 -23.45 -2.57
N GLY A 272 3.81 -23.31 -1.41
CA GLY A 272 2.36 -23.49 -1.29
C GLY A 272 1.57 -22.42 -2.05
N LEU A 273 2.01 -21.15 -1.97
CA LEU A 273 1.42 -20.04 -2.72
C LEU A 273 1.60 -20.21 -4.24
N VAL A 274 2.77 -20.68 -4.68
CA VAL A 274 3.03 -20.99 -6.10
C VAL A 274 2.05 -22.05 -6.61
N LEU A 275 1.90 -23.17 -5.87
CA LEU A 275 0.95 -24.23 -6.23
C LEU A 275 -0.49 -23.70 -6.28
N LEU A 276 -0.86 -22.83 -5.35
CA LEU A 276 -2.19 -22.23 -5.30
C LEU A 276 -2.44 -21.28 -6.49
N ALA A 277 -1.45 -20.49 -6.88
CA ALA A 277 -1.56 -19.57 -8.02
C ALA A 277 -1.66 -20.34 -9.35
N GLN A 278 -0.81 -21.35 -9.54
CA GLN A 278 -0.91 -22.27 -10.68
C GLN A 278 -2.30 -22.92 -10.75
N ARG A 279 -2.85 -23.34 -9.59
CA ARG A 279 -4.19 -23.94 -9.47
C ARG A 279 -5.29 -22.94 -9.83
N ALA A 280 -5.16 -21.69 -9.42
CA ALA A 280 -6.14 -20.63 -9.72
C ALA A 280 -6.24 -20.36 -11.23
N GLU A 281 -5.11 -20.38 -11.93
CA GLU A 281 -5.07 -20.14 -13.38
C GLU A 281 -5.19 -21.42 -14.20
N MET A 282 -5.18 -22.58 -13.53
CA MET A 282 -5.12 -23.89 -14.18
C MET A 282 -3.98 -24.02 -15.19
N LYS A 283 -2.86 -23.34 -14.91
CA LYS A 283 -1.65 -23.27 -15.73
C LYS A 283 -0.47 -23.81 -14.93
N LYS A 284 0.14 -24.89 -15.43
CA LYS A 284 1.40 -25.41 -14.85
C LYS A 284 2.58 -24.60 -15.41
N ALA A 285 2.84 -23.44 -14.81
CA ALA A 285 3.97 -22.57 -15.16
C ALA A 285 5.03 -22.61 -14.07
N ASP A 286 6.26 -23.03 -14.38
CA ASP A 286 7.32 -23.14 -13.37
C ASP A 286 7.90 -21.74 -13.02
N PRO A 287 8.27 -21.46 -11.75
CA PRO A 287 8.91 -20.20 -11.36
C PRO A 287 10.17 -19.92 -12.17
N GLY A 288 10.38 -18.67 -12.60
CA GLY A 288 11.48 -18.27 -13.48
C GLY A 288 11.16 -18.39 -14.98
N SER A 289 10.02 -18.98 -15.36
CA SER A 289 9.55 -18.96 -16.75
C SER A 289 8.82 -17.66 -17.08
N ARG A 290 8.90 -17.23 -18.35
CA ARG A 290 8.13 -16.08 -18.87
C ARG A 290 6.63 -16.24 -18.59
N LEU A 291 6.10 -17.46 -18.81
CA LEU A 291 4.69 -17.77 -18.57
C LEU A 291 4.28 -17.54 -17.10
N PHE A 292 5.17 -17.83 -16.15
CA PHE A 292 4.91 -17.60 -14.74
C PHE A 292 4.93 -16.11 -14.38
N GLU A 293 5.85 -15.32 -14.96
CA GLU A 293 5.88 -13.86 -14.78
C GLU A 293 4.65 -13.18 -15.39
N GLU A 294 4.22 -13.61 -16.58
CA GLU A 294 2.98 -13.15 -17.22
C GLU A 294 1.75 -13.48 -16.37
N MET A 295 1.69 -14.69 -15.82
CA MET A 295 0.62 -15.13 -14.93
C MET A 295 0.56 -14.28 -13.65
N LEU A 296 1.70 -13.90 -13.08
CA LEU A 296 1.74 -13.03 -11.90
C LEU A 296 1.45 -11.56 -12.21
N GLY A 297 1.51 -11.16 -13.48
CA GLY A 297 1.39 -9.75 -13.90
C GLY A 297 2.51 -8.90 -13.31
N ILE A 298 3.75 -9.42 -13.37
CA ILE A 298 4.94 -8.72 -12.88
C ILE A 298 5.12 -7.37 -13.59
N LEU A 299 5.39 -6.33 -12.81
CA LEU A 299 5.81 -5.01 -13.30
C LEU A 299 7.33 -4.88 -13.21
N ASP A 300 7.93 -4.00 -14.02
CA ASP A 300 9.36 -3.73 -13.94
C ASP A 300 9.77 -3.21 -12.55
N SER A 301 8.90 -2.46 -11.86
CA SER A 301 9.12 -1.98 -10.49
C SER A 301 9.21 -3.09 -9.44
N ASP A 302 8.73 -4.31 -9.74
CA ASP A 302 8.80 -5.45 -8.82
C ASP A 302 10.19 -6.11 -8.84
N ARG A 303 11.00 -5.84 -9.86
CA ARG A 303 12.34 -6.40 -10.00
C ARG A 303 13.29 -5.77 -9.01
N ILE A 304 14.15 -6.61 -8.43
CA ILE A 304 15.15 -6.22 -7.46
C ILE A 304 16.43 -5.77 -8.18
N GLY A 305 17.17 -4.83 -7.60
CA GLY A 305 18.42 -4.29 -8.12
C GLY A 305 18.27 -2.93 -8.80
N GLN A 306 17.17 -2.23 -8.54
CA GLN A 306 16.90 -0.90 -9.10
C GLN A 306 17.38 0.23 -8.19
N ARG A 307 17.74 -0.08 -6.94
CA ARG A 307 18.16 0.89 -5.94
C ARG A 307 19.59 1.40 -6.21
N ALA A 308 19.77 2.72 -6.18
CA ALA A 308 21.07 3.36 -6.19
C ALA A 308 21.62 3.52 -4.76
N ALA A 309 22.95 3.53 -4.63
CA ALA A 309 23.61 3.80 -3.35
C ALA A 309 23.20 5.20 -2.85
N GLY A 310 22.81 5.31 -1.58
CA GLY A 310 22.36 6.56 -0.99
C GLY A 310 20.87 6.86 -1.19
N ASP A 311 20.11 6.01 -1.88
CA ASP A 311 18.65 6.14 -1.95
C ASP A 311 18.06 6.09 -0.54
N PRO A 312 17.21 7.05 -0.17
CA PRO A 312 16.74 7.17 1.20
C PRO A 312 15.75 6.05 1.50
N VAL A 313 15.94 5.38 2.64
CA VAL A 313 15.09 4.27 3.11
C VAL A 313 14.56 4.56 4.50
N GLY A 314 13.30 4.19 4.72
CA GLY A 314 12.66 4.25 6.02
C GLY A 314 12.58 5.65 6.62
N ALA A 315 13.15 5.86 7.82
CA ALA A 315 13.15 7.18 8.45
C ALA A 315 13.88 8.23 7.61
N ILE A 316 14.87 7.83 6.81
CA ILE A 316 15.63 8.72 5.92
C ILE A 316 14.73 9.16 4.76
N GLU A 317 13.93 8.25 4.19
CA GLU A 317 12.94 8.57 3.15
C GLU A 317 11.84 9.49 3.69
N ALA A 318 11.40 9.25 4.92
CA ALA A 318 10.43 10.10 5.60
C ALA A 318 10.99 11.50 5.93
N GLU A 319 12.30 11.65 6.14
CA GLU A 319 12.99 12.94 6.28
C GLU A 319 13.17 13.65 4.93
N VAL A 320 13.53 12.91 3.88
CA VAL A 320 13.74 13.46 2.51
C VAL A 320 12.43 13.86 1.84
N LYS A 321 11.35 13.07 1.96
CA LYS A 321 10.01 13.40 1.41
C LYS A 321 9.34 14.60 2.08
N LYS A 322 9.83 15.02 3.25
CA LYS A 322 9.34 16.22 3.94
C LYS A 322 10.16 17.48 3.60
N LYS A 323 11.20 17.33 2.80
CA LYS A 323 12.07 18.41 2.29
C LYS A 323 11.83 18.91 0.86
N PRO A 324 11.00 18.35 -0.05
CA PRO A 324 10.91 18.88 -1.41
C PRO A 324 9.48 19.37 -1.72
N GLU A 325 9.13 20.58 -1.26
CA GLU A 325 8.11 21.47 -1.87
C GLU A 325 8.41 22.96 -1.55
N ASP A 326 9.67 23.32 -1.33
CA ASP A 326 10.05 24.74 -1.29
C ASP A 326 11.46 24.91 -1.87
N SER A 327 11.56 24.79 -3.19
CA SER A 327 12.69 25.30 -3.97
C SER A 327 12.34 25.21 -5.45
N GLY A 328 11.85 26.32 -5.96
CA GLY A 328 11.66 26.56 -7.38
C GLY A 328 11.61 28.05 -7.66
N GLN A 329 12.74 28.74 -7.50
CA GLN A 329 13.34 29.64 -8.50
C GLN A 329 14.40 30.56 -7.90
N ASP A 330 15.46 30.74 -8.68
CA ASP A 330 16.62 31.59 -8.47
C ASP A 330 16.27 33.02 -8.04
N ASN A 331 17.02 33.55 -7.08
CA ASN A 331 17.85 34.74 -7.34
C ASN A 331 18.95 34.90 -6.29
N LYS A 332 20.17 35.07 -6.80
CA LYS A 332 21.35 35.56 -6.09
C LYS A 332 21.14 37.00 -5.63
N SER A 333 21.56 37.31 -4.40
CA SER A 333 22.54 38.38 -4.13
C SER A 333 22.91 38.38 -2.64
N ASP A 334 24.21 38.37 -2.40
CA ASP A 334 24.89 38.50 -1.11
C ASP A 334 24.47 39.76 -0.34
N THR A 335 24.43 39.68 1.00
CA THR A 335 25.25 40.54 1.89
C THR A 335 25.33 39.92 3.31
N GLU A 336 26.55 39.89 3.83
CA GLU A 336 27.03 39.83 5.23
C GLU A 336 26.18 40.72 6.18
N GLU A 337 26.13 40.63 7.51
CA GLU A 337 26.92 40.07 8.61
C GLU A 337 26.06 40.29 9.89
N GLY A 338 26.33 39.59 11.01
CA GLY A 338 25.84 40.03 12.32
C GLY A 338 25.41 38.92 13.28
N GLU A 339 26.30 38.59 14.19
CA GLU A 339 26.20 37.62 15.29
C GLU A 339 25.12 37.97 16.33
N GLU A 340 24.53 36.95 16.96
CA GLU A 340 24.47 36.84 18.44
C GLU A 340 24.05 35.42 18.85
N GLN A 341 24.90 34.80 19.68
CA GLN A 341 24.62 33.62 20.49
C GLN A 341 23.70 34.05 21.66
N ASP A 342 22.69 33.26 22.06
CA ASP A 342 22.80 32.21 23.08
C ASP A 342 21.39 31.69 23.48
N GLU A 343 21.40 30.60 24.25
CA GLU A 343 20.31 29.91 24.96
C GLU A 343 19.53 28.81 24.20
N LYS A 344 20.03 27.58 24.42
CA LYS A 344 19.23 26.35 24.40
C LYS A 344 17.96 26.50 25.27
N PRO A 345 16.86 25.88 24.85
CA PRO A 345 16.39 24.76 25.63
C PRO A 345 16.25 23.48 24.80
N GLU A 346 16.60 22.39 25.47
CA GLU A 346 16.39 21.01 25.07
C GLU A 346 14.90 20.76 24.75
N ASP A 347 14.67 19.94 23.71
CA ASP A 347 13.44 19.23 23.29
C ASP A 347 12.93 19.59 21.90
N LYS A 348 13.62 19.12 20.87
CA LYS A 348 13.04 18.97 19.53
C LYS A 348 13.42 17.63 18.89
N LYS A 349 12.88 16.55 19.47
CA LYS A 349 12.57 15.31 18.75
C LYS A 349 11.08 15.27 18.42
N GLU A 350 10.56 16.31 17.76
CA GLU A 350 9.24 16.23 17.16
C GLU A 350 9.42 15.71 15.74
N GLN A 351 9.09 14.42 15.56
CA GLN A 351 8.80 13.80 14.27
C GLN A 351 8.07 14.83 13.40
N GLN A 352 8.49 15.06 12.15
CA GLN A 352 7.78 16.00 11.29
C GLN A 352 6.36 15.47 11.02
N LEU A 353 5.44 15.81 11.91
CA LEU A 353 4.01 15.53 11.85
C LEU A 353 3.43 16.41 10.73
N SER A 354 2.31 16.01 10.10
CA SER A 354 1.66 16.88 9.12
C SER A 354 1.36 18.25 9.76
N LYS A 355 1.30 19.33 8.98
CA LYS A 355 1.07 20.70 9.50
C LYS A 355 -0.20 20.75 10.37
N GLU A 356 -1.22 19.98 9.98
CA GLU A 356 -2.49 19.83 10.70
C GLU A 356 -2.36 19.04 12.00
N LEU A 357 -1.48 18.04 12.04
CA LEU A 357 -1.19 17.25 13.23
C LEU A 357 -0.34 18.02 14.25
N VAL A 358 0.68 18.76 13.80
CA VAL A 358 1.45 19.70 14.65
C VAL A 358 0.51 20.73 15.25
N TYR A 359 -0.37 21.32 14.43
CA TYR A 359 -1.35 22.29 14.90
C TYR A 359 -2.37 21.67 15.85
N GLY A 360 -2.85 20.45 15.59
CA GLY A 360 -3.70 19.69 16.50
C GLY A 360 -3.07 19.50 17.87
N TYR A 361 -1.78 19.14 17.93
CA TYR A 361 -1.04 19.07 19.19
C TYR A 361 -0.86 20.42 19.86
N ARG A 362 -0.65 21.49 19.09
CA ARG A 362 -0.62 22.84 19.64
C ARG A 362 -1.96 23.18 20.31
N LEU A 363 -3.10 22.87 19.67
CA LEU A 363 -4.43 23.11 20.24
C LEU A 363 -4.67 22.35 21.55
N MET A 364 -4.13 21.14 21.68
CA MET A 364 -4.19 20.35 22.91
C MET A 364 -3.26 20.86 24.01
N LYS A 365 -2.08 21.38 23.65
CA LYS A 365 -1.09 21.94 24.59
C LYS A 365 -1.50 23.32 25.13
N ILE A 366 -2.58 23.95 24.63
CA ILE A 366 -3.07 25.25 25.12
C ILE A 366 -3.36 25.22 26.63
N HIS A 367 -3.91 24.10 27.12
CA HIS A 367 -4.13 23.90 28.54
C HIS A 367 -3.29 22.70 29.02
N PRO A 368 -2.45 22.88 30.06
CA PRO A 368 -1.76 21.75 30.67
C PRO A 368 -2.77 20.80 31.33
N ALA A 369 -2.35 19.57 31.60
CA ALA A 369 -3.22 18.51 32.11
C ALA A 369 -3.91 18.89 33.43
N GLU A 370 -3.23 19.66 34.28
CA GLU A 370 -3.74 20.19 35.55
C GLU A 370 -4.88 21.18 35.33
N ALA A 371 -4.75 22.06 34.33
CA ALA A 371 -5.78 23.03 33.98
C ALA A 371 -7.00 22.33 33.37
N LEU A 372 -6.78 21.33 32.50
CA LEU A 372 -7.85 20.51 31.94
C LEU A 372 -8.59 19.74 33.04
N ARG A 373 -7.89 19.19 34.04
CA ARG A 373 -8.54 18.54 35.18
C ARG A 373 -9.39 19.51 35.99
N LYS A 374 -8.90 20.71 36.28
CA LYS A 374 -9.69 21.74 36.99
C LYS A 374 -10.95 22.15 36.21
N LYS A 375 -10.86 22.20 34.87
CA LYS A 375 -11.99 22.56 33.99
C LYS A 375 -13.03 21.43 33.89
N HIS A 376 -12.58 20.20 33.67
CA HIS A 376 -13.44 19.07 33.31
C HIS A 376 -13.74 18.08 34.45
N ASP A 377 -13.02 18.17 35.56
CA ASP A 377 -13.23 17.42 36.80
C ASP A 377 -13.17 18.36 38.04
N PRO A 378 -14.00 19.41 38.11
CA PRO A 378 -13.95 20.39 39.21
C PRO A 378 -14.33 19.77 40.56
N ASN A 379 -15.18 18.74 40.55
CA ASN A 379 -15.67 18.06 41.75
C ASN A 379 -14.74 16.92 42.23
N GLY A 380 -13.68 16.61 41.49
CA GLY A 380 -12.75 15.54 41.85
C GLY A 380 -13.37 14.14 41.80
N ASN A 381 -14.32 13.91 40.89
CA ASN A 381 -14.97 12.61 40.67
C ASN A 381 -13.95 11.53 40.32
N TYR A 382 -12.82 11.91 39.72
CA TYR A 382 -11.75 11.01 39.31
C TYR A 382 -10.50 11.17 40.19
N LYS A 383 -10.67 11.44 41.50
CA LYS A 383 -9.57 11.71 42.45
C LYS A 383 -8.42 10.70 42.40
N TYR A 384 -8.73 9.41 42.21
CA TYR A 384 -7.73 8.34 42.16
C TYR A 384 -6.95 8.27 40.83
N MET A 385 -7.37 8.98 39.78
CA MET A 385 -6.72 8.93 38.48
C MET A 385 -5.44 9.79 38.47
N PRO A 386 -4.28 9.19 38.15
CA PRO A 386 -3.06 9.95 37.94
C PRO A 386 -3.14 10.77 36.65
N LEU A 387 -2.56 11.97 36.62
CA LEU A 387 -2.46 12.79 35.40
C LEU A 387 -1.58 12.14 34.32
N LYS A 388 -0.74 11.17 34.68
CA LYS A 388 0.07 10.37 33.74
C LYS A 388 -0.72 9.25 33.07
N ASP A 389 -1.92 8.96 33.56
CA ASP A 389 -2.80 7.94 32.98
C ASP A 389 -3.23 8.37 31.58
N LYS A 390 -2.87 7.54 30.59
CA LYS A 390 -3.13 7.83 29.17
C LYS A 390 -4.62 7.86 28.84
N VAL A 391 -5.44 7.07 29.53
CA VAL A 391 -6.89 7.00 29.32
C VAL A 391 -7.56 8.20 29.98
N PHE A 392 -7.11 8.61 31.16
CA PHE A 392 -7.61 9.83 31.80
C PHE A 392 -7.26 11.09 31.00
N LEU A 393 -6.03 11.20 30.50
CA LEU A 393 -5.66 12.30 29.59
C LEU A 393 -6.50 12.30 28.32
N ALA A 394 -6.77 11.12 27.74
CA ALA A 394 -7.64 11.00 26.57
C ALA A 394 -9.06 11.52 26.86
N PHE A 395 -9.62 11.18 28.02
CA PHE A 395 -10.90 11.68 28.48
C PHE A 395 -10.91 13.21 28.61
N LEU A 396 -9.88 13.80 29.23
CA LEU A 396 -9.77 15.26 29.37
C LEU A 396 -9.73 15.97 28.01
N PHE A 397 -8.96 15.45 27.05
CA PHE A 397 -8.95 16.02 25.68
C PHE A 397 -10.27 15.80 24.93
N PHE A 398 -10.94 14.67 25.15
CA PHE A 398 -12.26 14.43 24.59
C PHE A 398 -13.29 15.44 25.13
N ARG A 399 -13.30 15.71 26.44
CA ARG A 399 -14.17 16.72 27.06
C ARG A 399 -13.88 18.13 26.58
N GLU A 400 -12.60 18.46 26.40
CA GLU A 400 -12.20 19.72 25.79
C GLU A 400 -12.73 19.85 24.35
N PHE A 401 -12.71 18.76 23.58
CA PHE A 401 -13.31 18.76 22.25
C PHE A 401 -14.82 19.00 22.29
N GLU A 402 -15.53 18.29 23.17
CA GLU A 402 -16.97 18.44 23.34
C GLU A 402 -17.36 19.88 23.68
N GLU A 403 -16.62 20.54 24.57
CA GLU A 403 -16.95 21.89 24.99
C GLU A 403 -16.63 22.95 23.92
N GLU A 404 -15.47 22.86 23.27
CA GLU A 404 -14.95 23.94 22.41
C GLU A 404 -15.28 23.77 20.91
N TYR A 405 -15.45 22.54 20.42
CA TYR A 405 -15.52 22.27 18.97
C TYR A 405 -16.77 21.49 18.54
N SER A 406 -17.38 20.68 19.41
CA SER A 406 -18.48 19.79 19.00
C SER A 406 -19.72 20.53 18.47
N PHE A 407 -19.92 21.80 18.86
CA PHE A 407 -21.03 22.62 18.37
C PHE A 407 -21.07 22.73 16.83
N ILE A 408 -19.93 22.59 16.14
CA ILE A 408 -19.85 22.63 14.67
C ILE A 408 -20.72 21.53 14.05
N LEU A 409 -20.91 20.42 14.76
CA LEU A 409 -21.66 19.26 14.29
C LEU A 409 -23.17 19.49 14.30
N THR A 410 -23.66 20.42 15.12
CA THR A 410 -25.09 20.61 15.38
C THR A 410 -25.59 22.04 15.09
N THR A 411 -24.69 23.03 15.02
CA THR A 411 -25.06 24.44 14.88
C THR A 411 -25.72 24.75 13.53
N PRO A 412 -26.83 25.51 13.49
CA PRO A 412 -27.42 26.01 12.25
C PRO A 412 -26.55 27.10 11.57
N GLN A 413 -25.56 27.65 12.27
CA GLN A 413 -24.71 28.71 11.73
C GLN A 413 -23.77 28.22 10.62
N VAL A 414 -23.53 26.91 10.49
CA VAL A 414 -22.82 26.32 9.35
C VAL A 414 -23.86 25.93 8.30
N LYS A 415 -23.94 26.69 7.20
CA LYS A 415 -24.89 26.47 6.10
C LYS A 415 -24.34 25.41 5.15
N LEU A 416 -25.01 24.27 5.09
CA LEU A 416 -24.58 23.09 4.31
C LEU A 416 -25.62 22.74 3.25
N ASN A 417 -25.15 22.52 2.03
CA ASN A 417 -25.92 21.93 0.96
C ASN A 417 -25.67 20.42 0.88
N ALA A 418 -26.67 19.69 0.38
CA ALA A 418 -26.48 18.30 0.01
C ALA A 418 -25.58 18.21 -1.23
N SER A 419 -24.64 17.26 -1.22
CA SER A 419 -23.81 16.95 -2.38
C SER A 419 -24.33 15.70 -3.10
N TYR A 420 -24.05 15.57 -4.38
CA TYR A 420 -24.30 14.34 -5.13
C TYR A 420 -22.96 13.73 -5.53
N GLU A 421 -22.54 12.68 -4.83
CA GLU A 421 -21.35 11.90 -5.17
C GLU A 421 -21.78 10.57 -5.78
N ALA A 422 -21.30 10.27 -7.00
CA ALA A 422 -21.61 9.02 -7.72
C ALA A 422 -23.12 8.71 -7.82
N GLY A 423 -23.97 9.73 -7.95
CA GLY A 423 -25.42 9.59 -8.04
C GLY A 423 -26.14 9.39 -6.70
N VAL A 424 -25.42 9.38 -5.58
CA VAL A 424 -25.99 9.27 -4.23
C VAL A 424 -26.01 10.64 -3.56
N LYS A 425 -27.19 11.04 -3.05
CA LYS A 425 -27.34 12.26 -2.25
C LYS A 425 -26.63 12.08 -0.91
N GLN A 426 -25.61 12.89 -0.66
CA GLN A 426 -24.87 12.96 0.59
C GLN A 426 -25.36 14.16 1.41
N ASP A 427 -26.02 13.88 2.52
CA ASP A 427 -26.44 14.90 3.49
C ASP A 427 -25.40 15.02 4.62
N TYR A 428 -24.52 16.02 4.52
CA TYR A 428 -23.49 16.26 5.53
C TYR A 428 -24.05 16.81 6.84
N ARG A 429 -25.24 17.43 6.82
CA ARG A 429 -25.91 17.88 8.04
C ARG A 429 -26.35 16.68 8.87
N GLN A 430 -26.99 15.71 8.23
CA GLN A 430 -27.39 14.46 8.89
C GLN A 430 -26.17 13.66 9.35
N LYS A 431 -25.14 13.51 8.50
CA LYS A 431 -23.91 12.80 8.88
C LYS A 431 -23.22 13.38 10.10
N MET A 432 -23.16 14.71 10.22
CA MET A 432 -22.55 15.36 11.39
C MET A 432 -23.40 15.17 12.64
N ALA A 433 -24.73 15.25 12.54
CA ALA A 433 -25.63 14.97 13.65
C ALA A 433 -25.52 13.50 14.13
N ASP A 434 -25.54 12.54 13.20
CA ASP A 434 -25.38 11.11 13.50
C ASP A 434 -24.02 10.81 14.14
N THR A 435 -22.98 11.50 13.68
CA THR A 435 -21.64 11.36 14.26
C THR A 435 -21.59 11.98 15.64
N PHE A 436 -22.27 13.11 15.88
CA PHE A 436 -22.36 13.70 17.22
C PHE A 436 -23.01 12.73 18.22
N GLU A 437 -24.10 12.05 17.85
CA GLU A 437 -24.74 11.05 18.72
C GLU A 437 -23.82 9.86 19.05
N GLN A 438 -22.90 9.50 18.15
CA GLN A 438 -21.90 8.46 18.39
C GLN A 438 -20.85 8.86 19.45
N SER A 439 -20.80 10.12 19.91
CA SER A 439 -19.89 10.55 20.99
C SER A 439 -20.17 9.83 22.32
N ARG A 440 -21.41 9.35 22.50
CA ARG A 440 -21.83 8.57 23.68
C ARG A 440 -21.01 7.28 23.85
N VAL A 441 -20.60 6.66 22.75
CA VAL A 441 -19.83 5.41 22.79
C VAL A 441 -18.49 5.59 23.50
N PRO A 442 -17.59 6.52 23.08
CA PRO A 442 -16.40 6.86 23.86
C PRO A 442 -16.68 7.20 25.33
N ILE A 443 -17.72 8.00 25.61
CA ILE A 443 -18.09 8.40 26.98
C ILE A 443 -18.36 7.18 27.86
N ASP A 444 -19.16 6.23 27.36
CA ASP A 444 -19.51 5.04 28.12
C ASP A 444 -18.30 4.12 28.32
N ARG A 445 -17.38 4.03 27.35
CA ARG A 445 -16.12 3.31 27.53
C ARG A 445 -15.20 3.97 28.57
N PHE A 446 -15.16 5.29 28.63
CA PHE A 446 -14.44 5.97 29.71
C PHE A 446 -15.05 5.68 31.07
N LYS A 447 -16.39 5.70 31.21
CA LYS A 447 -17.07 5.33 32.47
C LYS A 447 -16.74 3.91 32.90
N GLU A 448 -16.80 2.94 31.97
CA GLU A 448 -16.42 1.55 32.25
C GLU A 448 -14.95 1.45 32.73
N TYR A 449 -14.04 2.20 32.11
CA TYR A 449 -12.65 2.25 32.55
C TYR A 449 -12.52 2.84 33.95
N PHE A 450 -13.17 3.96 34.25
CA PHE A 450 -13.08 4.62 35.55
C PHE A 450 -13.64 3.76 36.68
N HIS A 451 -14.71 3.00 36.41
CA HIS A 451 -15.24 2.04 37.38
C HIS A 451 -14.21 0.95 37.74
N GLU A 452 -13.57 0.33 36.74
CA GLU A 452 -12.53 -0.68 37.00
C GLU A 452 -11.28 -0.07 37.65
N ALA A 453 -10.92 1.15 37.26
CA ALA A 453 -9.75 1.84 37.79
C ALA A 453 -9.96 2.26 39.26
N GLU A 454 -11.15 2.71 39.63
CA GLU A 454 -11.51 2.96 41.02
C GLU A 454 -11.45 1.67 41.86
N GLU A 455 -11.98 0.55 41.34
CA GLU A 455 -11.87 -0.75 42.01
C GLU A 455 -10.40 -1.16 42.20
N TYR A 456 -9.57 -1.00 41.16
CA TYR A 456 -8.14 -1.29 41.20
C TYR A 456 -7.40 -0.49 42.27
N TYR A 457 -7.57 0.84 42.28
CA TYR A 457 -6.87 1.70 43.25
C TYR A 457 -7.37 1.47 44.68
N ARG A 458 -8.66 1.19 44.86
CA ARG A 458 -9.21 0.82 46.17
C ARG A 458 -8.58 -0.47 46.69
N LEU A 459 -8.61 -1.55 45.90
CA LEU A 459 -8.03 -2.84 46.28
C LEU A 459 -6.50 -2.76 46.48
N SER A 460 -5.81 -1.93 45.71
CA SER A 460 -4.36 -1.73 45.86
C SER A 460 -4.00 -0.94 47.13
N SER A 461 -4.93 -0.17 47.67
CA SER A 461 -4.76 0.59 48.92
C SER A 461 -5.13 -0.20 50.18
N GLU A 462 -5.87 -1.30 50.04
CA GLU A 462 -6.23 -2.18 51.16
C GLU A 462 -5.02 -3.01 51.61
N ALA A 463 -4.72 -2.99 52.92
CA ALA A 463 -3.62 -3.78 53.48
C ALA A 463 -3.97 -5.28 53.40
N SER A 464 -3.12 -6.06 52.74
CA SER A 464 -3.29 -7.52 52.68
C SER A 464 -3.11 -8.12 54.07
N SER A 465 -4.12 -8.86 54.57
CA SER A 465 -3.90 -9.70 55.75
C SER A 465 -2.94 -10.84 55.38
N ALA A 466 -1.97 -11.12 56.26
CA ALA A 466 -0.87 -12.05 55.97
C ALA A 466 -1.33 -13.48 55.61
N MET A 467 -2.57 -13.88 55.98
CA MET A 467 -3.13 -15.19 55.66
C MET A 467 -3.75 -15.28 54.25
N ASN A 468 -4.09 -14.16 53.59
CA ASN A 468 -4.80 -14.15 52.29
C ASN A 468 -4.02 -13.42 51.17
N TYR A 469 -2.71 -13.21 51.35
CA TYR A 469 -1.87 -12.43 50.42
C TYR A 469 -1.95 -12.93 48.97
N VAL A 470 -1.89 -14.25 48.75
CA VAL A 470 -1.91 -14.85 47.41
C VAL A 470 -3.27 -14.63 46.72
N GLU A 471 -4.38 -14.72 47.45
CA GLU A 471 -5.72 -14.48 46.90
C GLU A 471 -5.94 -12.99 46.60
N HIS A 472 -5.48 -12.12 47.49
CA HIS A 472 -5.50 -10.67 47.30
C HIS A 472 -4.70 -10.25 46.07
N GLN A 473 -3.50 -10.80 45.89
CA GLN A 473 -2.64 -10.51 44.75
C GLN A 473 -3.24 -11.02 43.43
N LYS A 474 -3.86 -12.21 43.42
CA LYS A 474 -4.61 -12.72 42.26
C LYS A 474 -5.79 -11.81 41.90
N ARG A 475 -6.50 -11.29 42.90
CA ARG A 475 -7.61 -10.37 42.69
C ARG A 475 -7.14 -9.04 42.09
N ILE A 476 -6.04 -8.48 42.59
CA ILE A 476 -5.43 -7.27 42.01
C ILE A 476 -5.05 -7.50 40.55
N GLN A 477 -4.37 -8.60 40.24
CA GLN A 477 -3.97 -8.93 38.86
C GLN A 477 -5.16 -9.09 37.91
N LEU A 478 -6.26 -9.70 38.39
CA LEU A 478 -7.50 -9.82 37.61
C LEU A 478 -8.09 -8.46 37.27
N VAL A 479 -8.23 -7.58 38.27
CA VAL A 479 -8.79 -6.23 38.09
C VAL A 479 -7.88 -5.36 37.24
N GLU A 480 -6.55 -5.47 37.40
CA GLU A 480 -5.56 -4.82 36.55
C GLU A 480 -5.70 -5.26 35.08
N GLY A 481 -5.89 -6.55 34.83
CA GLY A 481 -6.15 -7.10 33.51
C GLY A 481 -7.44 -6.57 32.88
N ARG A 482 -8.54 -6.49 33.66
CA ARG A 482 -9.82 -5.91 33.20
C ARG A 482 -9.67 -4.41 32.91
N MET A 483 -9.07 -3.65 33.83
CA MET A 483 -8.77 -2.22 33.67
C MET A 483 -7.93 -1.97 32.40
N GLY A 484 -6.87 -2.73 32.18
CA GLY A 484 -6.03 -2.64 30.98
C GLY A 484 -6.77 -3.02 29.68
N GLY A 485 -7.73 -3.95 29.75
CA GLY A 485 -8.65 -4.27 28.66
C GLY A 485 -9.58 -3.09 28.32
N LYS A 486 -10.31 -2.58 29.33
CA LYS A 486 -11.22 -1.44 29.19
C LYS A 486 -10.50 -0.15 28.75
N GLY A 487 -9.28 0.07 29.23
CA GLY A 487 -8.47 1.22 28.83
C GLY A 487 -7.97 1.16 27.39
N ARG A 488 -7.75 -0.04 26.83
CA ARG A 488 -7.47 -0.20 25.40
C ARG A 488 -8.72 0.04 24.55
N ASP A 489 -9.85 -0.51 24.97
CA ASP A 489 -11.13 -0.33 24.28
C ASP A 489 -11.57 1.15 24.25
N ALA A 490 -11.51 1.86 25.38
CA ALA A 490 -11.82 3.29 25.45
C ALA A 490 -10.98 4.14 24.48
N ARG A 491 -9.67 3.87 24.40
CA ARG A 491 -8.77 4.58 23.46
C ARG A 491 -9.06 4.23 22.00
N MET A 492 -9.36 2.97 21.72
CA MET A 492 -9.71 2.50 20.37
C MET A 492 -11.00 3.16 19.89
N GLN A 493 -12.08 3.09 20.66
CA GLN A 493 -13.37 3.70 20.32
C GLN A 493 -13.26 5.23 20.18
N THR A 494 -12.49 5.88 21.06
CA THR A 494 -12.23 7.33 20.95
C THR A 494 -11.46 7.67 19.68
N SER A 495 -10.42 6.88 19.33
CA SER A 495 -9.68 7.07 18.08
C SER A 495 -10.57 6.88 16.85
N GLU A 496 -11.41 5.85 16.82
CA GLU A 496 -12.36 5.61 15.73
C GLU A 496 -13.36 6.76 15.56
N TYR A 497 -13.92 7.27 16.66
CA TYR A 497 -14.80 8.44 16.67
C TYR A 497 -14.13 9.66 16.02
N PHE A 498 -12.91 10.00 16.45
CA PHE A 498 -12.18 11.15 15.89
C PHE A 498 -11.70 10.95 14.45
N ASN A 499 -11.42 9.71 14.03
CA ASN A 499 -11.14 9.41 12.63
C ASN A 499 -12.37 9.65 11.74
N LYS A 500 -13.58 9.28 12.21
CA LYS A 500 -14.83 9.58 11.49
C LYS A 500 -15.08 11.08 11.38
N LEU A 501 -14.88 11.84 12.46
CA LEU A 501 -14.96 13.30 12.44
C LEU A 501 -13.96 13.92 11.46
N ALA A 502 -12.70 13.48 11.53
CA ALA A 502 -11.66 13.96 10.64
C ALA A 502 -11.99 13.69 9.16
N ALA A 503 -12.59 12.54 8.84
CA ALA A 503 -13.02 12.21 7.48
C ALA A 503 -14.12 13.17 6.98
N ILE A 504 -15.13 13.47 7.82
CA ILE A 504 -16.20 14.42 7.46
C ILE A 504 -15.62 15.82 7.24
N PHE A 505 -14.85 16.33 8.19
CA PHE A 505 -14.29 17.68 8.07
C PHE A 505 -13.31 17.81 6.90
N LYS A 506 -12.56 16.75 6.57
CA LYS A 506 -11.66 16.76 5.40
C LYS A 506 -12.42 17.01 4.10
N VAL A 507 -13.60 16.41 3.93
CA VAL A 507 -14.44 16.67 2.75
C VAL A 507 -14.89 18.13 2.69
N LEU A 508 -15.36 18.68 3.82
CA LEU A 508 -15.77 20.09 3.90
C LEU A 508 -14.60 21.05 3.62
N ILE A 509 -13.38 20.73 4.09
CA ILE A 509 -12.18 21.52 3.83
C ILE A 509 -11.79 21.50 2.35
N ILE A 510 -11.88 20.34 1.69
CA ILE A 510 -11.62 20.21 0.25
C ILE A 510 -12.62 21.06 -0.53
N ASP A 511 -13.90 21.00 -0.19
CA ASP A 511 -14.93 21.81 -0.82
C ASP A 511 -14.68 23.33 -0.66
N MET A 512 -14.35 23.79 0.55
CA MET A 512 -14.06 25.20 0.84
C MET A 512 -12.80 25.73 0.12
N ARG A 513 -11.87 24.85 -0.27
CA ARG A 513 -10.69 25.18 -1.06
C ARG A 513 -10.95 25.18 -2.57
N GLY A 514 -11.97 24.45 -3.02
CA GLY A 514 -12.30 24.28 -4.43
C GLY A 514 -13.68 24.83 -4.77
N SER A 515 -14.63 23.90 -4.94
CA SER A 515 -15.96 24.13 -5.52
C SER A 515 -16.92 25.00 -4.71
N ASN A 516 -16.76 25.08 -3.39
CA ASN A 516 -17.68 25.76 -2.46
C ASN A 516 -19.16 25.39 -2.68
N GLN A 517 -19.42 24.12 -2.99
CA GLN A 517 -20.77 23.59 -3.27
C GLN A 517 -21.46 23.07 -2.02
N ILE A 518 -20.70 22.62 -1.02
CA ILE A 518 -21.22 22.03 0.21
C ILE A 518 -21.32 23.09 1.30
N VAL A 519 -20.23 23.80 1.60
CA VAL A 519 -20.20 24.84 2.64
C VAL A 519 -20.46 26.21 2.01
N LEU A 520 -21.62 26.79 2.27
CA LEU A 520 -22.05 28.01 1.60
C LEU A 520 -21.52 29.30 2.24
N ASN A 521 -21.22 29.27 3.54
CA ASN A 521 -20.88 30.46 4.30
C ASN A 521 -19.52 30.38 5.00
N LYS A 522 -18.51 29.90 4.28
CA LYS A 522 -17.15 29.66 4.81
C LYS A 522 -16.49 30.86 5.49
N ASP A 523 -16.80 32.08 5.04
CA ASP A 523 -16.19 33.33 5.53
C ASP A 523 -17.08 34.06 6.57
N GLU A 524 -18.32 33.62 6.79
CA GLU A 524 -19.19 34.20 7.83
C GLU A 524 -18.65 33.83 9.23
N PRO A 525 -18.60 34.78 10.18
CA PRO A 525 -18.14 34.50 11.54
C PRO A 525 -19.22 33.79 12.35
N ILE A 526 -18.80 32.80 13.14
CA ILE A 526 -19.66 32.17 14.16
C ILE A 526 -19.85 33.15 15.32
N LYS A 527 -21.10 33.34 15.77
CA LYS A 527 -21.42 34.19 16.91
C LYS A 527 -22.23 33.40 17.94
N PHE A 528 -21.68 33.24 19.14
CA PHE A 528 -22.44 32.68 20.25
C PHE A 528 -23.28 33.77 20.91
N GLN A 529 -24.53 33.45 21.23
CA GLN A 529 -25.47 34.39 21.85
C GLN A 529 -25.54 34.27 23.37
N MET A 530 -25.13 33.12 23.92
CA MET A 530 -25.13 32.88 25.36
C MET A 530 -23.85 33.40 26.00
N GLU A 531 -23.96 34.15 27.10
CA GLU A 531 -22.82 34.75 27.80
C GLU A 531 -21.73 33.73 28.18
N ARG A 532 -22.12 32.53 28.60
CA ARG A 532 -21.20 31.42 28.91
C ARG A 532 -20.34 31.02 27.70
N ASP A 533 -20.90 31.12 26.49
CA ASP A 533 -20.28 30.66 25.26
C ASP A 533 -19.50 31.75 24.53
N LEU A 534 -19.65 33.02 24.94
CA LEU A 534 -18.88 34.14 24.37
C LEU A 534 -17.37 33.98 24.55
N LYS A 535 -16.95 33.25 25.60
CA LYS A 535 -15.54 32.95 25.91
C LYS A 535 -14.99 31.74 25.14
N LYS A 536 -15.81 31.02 24.38
CA LYS A 536 -15.36 29.87 23.59
C LYS A 536 -14.39 30.30 22.50
N ARG A 537 -13.42 29.44 22.21
CA ARG A 537 -12.29 29.75 21.30
C ARG A 537 -12.70 30.10 19.87
N LEU A 538 -13.87 29.63 19.45
CA LEU A 538 -14.37 29.76 18.09
C LEU A 538 -15.36 30.92 17.92
N ASN A 539 -15.66 31.67 18.99
CA ASN A 539 -16.50 32.85 18.89
C ASN A 539 -15.83 33.93 18.02
N GLY A 540 -16.57 34.50 17.09
CA GLY A 540 -16.10 35.51 16.14
C GLY A 540 -15.21 34.98 15.00
N LYS A 541 -14.88 33.68 14.98
CA LYS A 541 -14.04 33.11 13.92
C LYS A 541 -14.86 32.70 12.70
N PRO A 542 -14.31 32.82 11.47
CA PRO A 542 -14.92 32.32 10.25
C PRO A 542 -15.25 30.82 10.32
N VAL A 543 -16.33 30.39 9.67
CA VAL A 543 -16.73 28.97 9.58
C VAL A 543 -15.57 28.08 9.12
N LYS A 544 -14.79 28.50 8.12
CA LYS A 544 -13.63 27.74 7.63
C LYS A 544 -12.58 27.46 8.72
N ASP A 545 -12.32 28.43 9.60
CA ASP A 545 -11.32 28.32 10.66
C ASP A 545 -11.82 27.46 11.81
N CYS A 546 -13.13 27.51 12.07
CA CYS A 546 -13.81 26.63 13.02
C CYS A 546 -13.70 25.17 12.58
N ILE A 547 -14.08 24.87 11.34
CA ILE A 547 -13.98 23.52 10.75
C ILE A 547 -12.52 23.05 10.73
N MET A 548 -11.58 23.91 10.33
CA MET A 548 -10.16 23.57 10.30
C MET A 548 -9.58 23.25 11.68
N GLN A 549 -9.90 24.04 12.71
CA GLN A 549 -9.43 23.76 14.07
C GLN A 549 -10.04 22.46 14.62
N ALA A 550 -11.33 22.22 14.39
CA ALA A 550 -11.97 20.96 14.80
C ALA A 550 -11.36 19.75 14.08
N TYR A 551 -11.05 19.88 12.79
CA TYR A 551 -10.32 18.87 12.01
C TYR A 551 -8.94 18.59 12.61
N CYS A 552 -8.12 19.62 12.82
CA CYS A 552 -6.77 19.47 13.34
C CYS A 552 -6.79 18.85 14.75
N PHE A 553 -7.71 19.27 15.61
CA PHE A 553 -7.89 18.67 16.93
C PHE A 553 -8.25 17.18 16.81
N SER A 554 -9.18 16.84 15.93
CA SER A 554 -9.61 15.45 15.70
C SER A 554 -8.46 14.57 15.22
N VAL A 555 -7.68 15.04 14.23
CA VAL A 555 -6.49 14.34 13.73
C VAL A 555 -5.44 14.17 14.83
N GLY A 556 -5.19 15.22 15.62
CA GLY A 556 -4.25 15.17 16.73
C GLY A 556 -4.63 14.13 17.77
N LEU A 557 -5.91 14.07 18.16
CA LEU A 557 -6.34 13.20 19.24
C LEU A 557 -6.40 11.76 18.75
N ALA A 558 -6.91 11.53 17.55
CA ALA A 558 -6.89 10.20 16.94
C ALA A 558 -5.46 9.65 16.84
N HIS A 559 -4.47 10.48 16.46
CA HIS A 559 -3.06 10.08 16.38
C HIS A 559 -2.44 9.82 17.76
N ARG A 560 -2.75 10.65 18.78
CA ARG A 560 -2.24 10.48 20.15
C ARG A 560 -2.70 9.17 20.81
N LEU A 561 -3.83 8.62 20.36
CA LEU A 561 -4.46 7.44 20.94
C LEU A 561 -4.06 6.12 20.29
N LYS A 562 -3.38 6.17 19.13
CA LYS A 562 -2.68 5.02 18.54
C LYS A 562 -1.47 4.65 19.38
#